data_AF-A0A843F432-F1
#
_entry.id   AF-A0A843F432-F1
#
_cell.length_a   1.000
_cell.length_b   1.000
_cell.length_c   1.000
_cell.angle_alpha   90.00
_cell.angle_beta   90.00
_cell.angle_gamma   90.00
#
_symmetry.space_group_name_H-M   'P 1'
#
loop_
_entity.id
_entity.type
_entity.pdbx_description
1 polymer ?
#
loop_
_entity_poly.entity_id
_entity_poly.type
_entity_poly.pdbx_seq_one_letter_code
_entity_poly.pdbx_strand_id
1 'polypeptide(L)' 'MTNYHDEILKFEEIAKEHTQYMRNSINLIASENVTSVEVTEALATDFAHRYAEGQAFQRFYEGCQYVDQ' A
#
# COMPACT_ATOMS: atom_id res chain seq x y z
N MET A 1 -3.63 -18.52 22.18
CA MET A 1 -3.34 -18.55 20.73
C MET A 1 -4.58 -18.00 20.01
N THR A 2 -5.13 -16.91 20.49
CA THR A 2 -4.81 -15.48 20.22
C THR A 2 -5.63 -15.02 19.02
N ASN A 3 -6.67 -14.25 19.37
CA ASN A 3 -7.69 -13.49 18.63
C ASN A 3 -7.26 -12.75 17.34
N TYR A 4 -6.02 -12.90 16.89
CA TYR A 4 -5.42 -12.10 15.83
C TYR A 4 -5.99 -12.42 14.45
N HIS A 5 -6.32 -13.69 14.20
CA HIS A 5 -6.95 -14.07 12.94
C HIS A 5 -8.35 -13.45 12.80
N ASP A 6 -9.14 -13.52 13.87
CA ASP A 6 -10.48 -12.93 13.90
C ASP A 6 -10.42 -11.40 13.80
N GLU A 7 -9.42 -10.77 14.42
CA GLU A 7 -9.16 -9.33 14.28
C GLU A 7 -8.80 -8.92 12.85
N ILE A 8 -7.98 -9.71 12.14
CA ILE A 8 -7.66 -9.47 10.73
C ILE A 8 -8.91 -9.59 9.86
N LEU A 9 -9.71 -10.65 10.03
CA LEU A 9 -10.93 -10.85 9.24
C LEU A 9 -11.91 -9.68 9.45
N LYS A 10 -12.05 -9.22 10.69
CA LYS A 10 -12.85 -8.04 11.01
C LYS A 10 -12.31 -6.77 10.35
N PHE A 11 -11.00 -6.57 10.35
CA PHE A 11 -10.39 -5.44 9.66
C PHE A 11 -10.63 -5.48 8.14
N GLU A 12 -10.48 -6.65 7.52
CA GLU A 12 -10.76 -6.84 6.09
C GLU A 12 -12.21 -6.51 5.73
N GLU A 13 -13.16 -6.91 6.57
CA GLU A 13 -14.59 -6.60 6.41
C GLU A 13 -14.82 -5.08 6.42
N ILE A 14 -14.31 -4.39 7.45
CA ILE A 14 -14.43 -2.92 7.57
C ILE A 14 -13.79 -2.21 6.36
N ALA A 15 -12.61 -2.66 5.91
CA ALA A 15 -11.93 -2.06 4.76
C ALA A 15 -12.75 -2.21 3.46
N LYS A 16 -13.39 -3.37 3.25
CA LYS A 16 -14.28 -3.61 2.10
C LYS A 16 -15.52 -2.73 2.17
N GLU A 17 -16.16 -2.63 3.33
CA GLU A 17 -17.34 -1.77 3.54
C GLU A 17 -17.01 -0.30 3.29
N HIS A 18 -15.89 0.20 3.81
CA HIS A 18 -15.43 1.58 3.57
C HIS A 18 -15.16 1.84 2.09
N THR A 19 -14.52 0.90 1.39
CA THR A 19 -14.27 1.02 -0.05
C THR A 19 -15.59 1.14 -0.82
N GLN A 20 -16.59 0.35 -0.46
CA GLN A 20 -17.92 0.42 -1.07
C GLN A 20 -18.63 1.73 -0.74
N TYR A 21 -18.51 2.23 0.49
CA TYR A 21 -19.05 3.54 0.89
C TYR A 21 -18.46 4.67 0.04
N MET A 22 -17.13 4.73 -0.09
CA MET A 22 -16.46 5.77 -0.89
C MET A 22 -16.82 5.68 -2.37
N ARG A 23 -16.93 4.47 -2.94
CA ARG A 23 -17.37 4.28 -4.33
C ARG A 23 -18.77 4.80 -4.61
N ASN A 24 -19.65 4.79 -3.60
CA ASN A 24 -21.03 5.27 -3.72
C ASN A 24 -21.19 6.72 -3.25
N SER A 25 -20.10 7.41 -2.95
CA SER A 25 -20.10 8.79 -2.44
C SER A 25 -19.61 9.76 -3.51
N ILE A 26 -20.10 11.01 -3.44
CA ILE A 26 -19.51 12.12 -4.20
C ILE A 26 -18.42 12.74 -3.31
N ASN A 27 -17.16 12.55 -3.67
CA ASN A 27 -16.05 13.16 -2.94
C ASN A 27 -15.95 14.66 -3.28
N LEU A 28 -16.13 15.52 -2.27
CA LEU A 28 -16.08 16.98 -2.40
C LEU A 28 -14.88 17.59 -1.66
N ILE A 29 -13.97 16.77 -1.14
CA ILE A 29 -12.77 17.24 -0.45
C ILE A 29 -11.72 17.59 -1.50
N ALA A 30 -11.35 18.86 -1.58
CA ALA A 30 -10.51 19.39 -2.66
C ALA A 30 -9.11 18.75 -2.77
N SER A 31 -8.60 18.15 -1.69
CA SER A 31 -7.28 17.53 -1.63
C SER A 31 -7.29 16.02 -1.82
N GLU A 32 -8.47 15.39 -1.87
CA GLU A 32 -8.57 13.94 -2.01
C GLU A 32 -8.70 13.50 -3.47
N ASN A 33 -8.26 12.28 -3.76
CA ASN A 33 -8.35 11.69 -5.09
C ASN A 33 -8.36 10.15 -5.02
N VAL A 34 -8.72 9.51 -6.13
CA VAL A 34 -8.65 8.05 -6.30
C VAL A 34 -7.50 7.73 -7.24
N THR A 35 -6.55 6.93 -6.77
CA THR A 35 -5.41 6.47 -7.59
C THR A 35 -5.86 5.41 -8.59
N SER A 36 -5.08 5.22 -9.66
CA SER A 36 -5.33 4.14 -10.62
C SER A 36 -4.99 2.75 -10.03
N VAL A 37 -5.41 1.70 -10.74
CA VAL A 37 -5.10 0.32 -10.34
C VAL A 37 -3.59 0.08 -10.37
N GLU A 38 -2.89 0.61 -11.38
CA GLU A 38 -1.45 0.46 -11.57
C GLU A 38 -0.65 1.06 -10.41
N VAL A 39 -1.09 2.21 -9.87
CA VAL A 39 -0.46 2.80 -8.67
C VAL A 39 -0.64 1.89 -7.45
N THR A 40 -1.82 1.29 -7.30
CA THR A 40 -2.13 0.39 -6.18
C THR A 40 -1.31 -0.90 -6.28
N GLU A 41 -1.20 -1.47 -7.48
CA GLU A 41 -0.38 -2.65 -7.76
C GLU A 41 1.10 -2.39 -7.49
N ALA A 42 1.64 -1.25 -7.92
CA ALA A 42 3.03 -0.88 -7.67
C ALA A 42 3.34 -0.79 -6.16
N LEU A 43 2.42 -0.24 -5.37
CA LEU A 43 2.56 -0.14 -3.90
C LEU A 43 2.49 -1.49 -3.20
N ALA A 44 1.77 -2.46 -3.76
CA ALA A 44 1.62 -3.80 -3.19
C ALA A 44 2.76 -4.77 -3.57
N THR A 45 3.80 -4.29 -4.25
CA THR A 45 4.96 -5.11 -4.60
C THR A 45 5.89 -5.36 -3.42
N ASP A 46 6.80 -6.31 -3.59
CA ASP A 46 7.84 -6.64 -2.62
C ASP A 46 8.76 -5.44 -2.27
N PHE A 47 8.78 -4.39 -3.09
CA PHE A 47 9.55 -3.17 -2.84
C PHE A 47 9.20 -2.51 -1.50
N ALA A 48 7.95 -2.65 -1.02
CA ALA A 48 7.53 -2.12 0.28
C ALA A 48 8.26 -2.77 1.48
N HIS A 49 8.94 -3.90 1.27
CA HIS A 49 9.62 -4.66 2.31
C HIS A 49 11.15 -4.56 2.23
N ARG A 50 11.69 -3.78 1.28
CA ARG A 50 13.13 -3.68 1.04
C ARG A 50 13.69 -2.35 1.53
N TYR A 51 14.73 -2.44 2.35
CA TYR A 51 15.53 -1.27 2.73
C TYR A 51 16.47 -0.92 1.59
N ALA A 52 16.44 0.34 1.16
CA ALA A 52 17.28 0.87 0.08
C ALA A 52 17.81 2.26 0.43
N GLU A 53 18.32 2.44 1.65
CA GLU A 53 18.90 3.71 2.09
C GLU A 53 20.13 4.09 1.26
N GLY A 54 20.33 5.40 1.06
CA GLY A 54 21.36 5.95 0.16
C GLY A 54 20.76 6.48 -1.15
N GLN A 55 21.62 6.94 -2.04
CA GLN A 55 21.21 7.34 -3.40
C GLN A 55 21.20 6.11 -4.32
N ALA A 56 20.49 6.19 -5.45
CA ALA A 56 20.55 5.14 -6.47
C ALA A 56 22.01 4.86 -6.85
N PHE A 57 22.40 3.57 -6.92
CA PHE A 57 23.77 3.11 -7.16
C PHE A 57 24.81 3.49 -6.08
N GLN A 58 24.37 4.09 -4.98
CA GLN A 58 25.18 4.46 -3.81
C GLN A 58 24.42 4.08 -2.53
N ARG A 59 23.96 2.82 -2.48
CA ARG A 59 23.16 2.28 -1.38
C ARG A 59 24.04 1.87 -0.21
N PHE A 60 23.49 1.96 1.00
CA PHE A 60 24.13 1.40 2.20
C PHE A 60 23.91 -0.11 2.35
N TYR A 61 22.94 -0.66 1.61
CA TYR A 61 22.60 -2.08 1.61
C TYR A 61 22.83 -2.70 0.23
N GLU A 62 23.27 -3.95 0.23
CA GLU A 62 23.44 -4.77 -0.97
C GLU A 62 22.10 -5.26 -1.54
N GLY A 63 22.10 -5.68 -2.79
CA GLY A 63 20.93 -6.31 -3.43
C GLY A 63 19.86 -5.35 -3.96
N CYS A 64 20.15 -4.06 -4.08
CA CYS A 64 19.20 -3.03 -4.53
C CYS A 64 19.10 -2.89 -6.08
N GLN A 65 19.66 -3.82 -6.85
CA GLN A 65 19.85 -3.67 -8.30
C GLN A 65 18.57 -3.35 -9.10
N TYR A 66 17.40 -3.83 -8.66
CA TYR A 66 16.12 -3.58 -9.33
C TYR A 66 15.39 -2.33 -8.81
N VAL A 67 15.71 -1.89 -7.59
CA VAL A 67 15.20 -0.61 -7.04
C VAL A 67 15.96 0.57 -7.64
N ASP A 68 17.18 0.34 -8.12
CA ASP A 68 18.02 1.34 -8.78
C ASP A 68 17.70 1.53 -10.27
N GLN A 69 16.89 0.66 -10.89
CA GLN A 69 16.43 0.78 -12.28
C GLN A 69 15.24 1.73 -12.39
#